data_AF-A0A4V1TRU0-F1
#
_entry.id   AF-A0A4V1TRU0-F1
#
_cell.length_a   1.000
_cell.length_b   1.000
_cell.length_c   1.000
_cell.angle_alpha   90.00
_cell.angle_beta   90.00
_cell.angle_gamma   90.00
#
_symmetry.space_group_name_H-M   'P 1'
#
loop_
_entity.id
_entity.type
_entity.pdbx_description
1 polymer ?
#
loop_
_entity_poly.entity_id
_entity_poly.type
_entity_poly.pdbx_seq_one_letter_code
_entity_poly.pdbx_strand_id
1 'polypeptide(L)'
;MRRRLLSPLRRESLAVLVVVAAFQLAPAPANAADAWFLMGRHGECAPVEMLHRKFPDLGQVADPDTFLRFAAAKGLAVHSRPLALAGGSAVEVRIPDQGLALLFVTGGPCAGGAAARHRNEGAR
;
A
#
# COMPACT_ATOMS: atom_id res chain seq x y z
N MET A 1 -80.17 -8.98 -9.92
CA MET A 1 -80.58 -9.16 -8.50
C MET A 1 -79.36 -9.52 -7.66
N ARG A 2 -79.23 -8.92 -6.46
CA ARG A 2 -78.29 -9.23 -5.34
C ARG A 2 -76.80 -8.89 -5.58
N ARG A 3 -76.28 -7.76 -5.08
CA ARG A 3 -75.91 -7.38 -3.68
C ARG A 3 -74.61 -8.05 -3.16
N ARG A 4 -73.66 -7.16 -2.76
CA ARG A 4 -72.76 -7.23 -1.57
C ARG A 4 -71.57 -8.22 -1.66
N LEU A 5 -70.34 -7.99 -1.16
CA LEU A 5 -69.65 -7.00 -0.29
C LEU A 5 -68.15 -6.94 -0.70
N LEU A 6 -67.55 -5.76 -0.84
CA LEU A 6 -66.51 -5.18 0.04
C LEU A 6 -65.37 -6.09 0.59
N SER A 7 -64.17 -5.88 0.00
CA SER A 7 -62.84 -5.64 0.63
C SER A 7 -62.14 -6.78 1.41
N PRO A 8 -60.84 -6.67 1.81
CA PRO A 8 -59.66 -5.96 1.28
C PRO A 8 -58.37 -6.84 1.33
N LEU A 9 -57.74 -7.16 0.20
CA LEU A 9 -56.37 -7.73 0.25
C LEU A 9 -55.34 -6.64 -0.03
N ARG A 10 -55.10 -5.90 1.07
CA ARG A 10 -53.82 -5.34 1.50
C ARG A 10 -52.75 -5.25 0.41
N ARG A 11 -52.68 -4.05 -0.18
CA ARG A 11 -51.40 -3.34 -0.32
C ARG A 11 -50.68 -3.44 1.03
N GLU A 12 -49.43 -3.87 1.02
CA GLU A 12 -48.27 -3.33 1.76
C GLU A 12 -47.14 -4.37 1.68
N SER A 13 -45.91 -3.86 1.51
CA SER A 13 -44.65 -4.53 1.86
C SER A 13 -43.98 -5.45 0.84
N LEU A 14 -43.44 -4.88 -0.23
CA LEU A 14 -42.23 -5.38 -0.90
C LEU A 14 -41.35 -4.18 -1.31
N ALA A 15 -40.97 -3.36 -0.33
CA ALA A 15 -40.04 -2.25 -0.53
C ALA A 15 -38.95 -2.27 0.55
N VAL A 16 -38.33 -3.43 0.80
CA VAL A 16 -37.14 -3.53 1.65
C VAL A 16 -36.24 -4.64 1.09
N LEU A 17 -35.58 -4.40 -0.06
CA LEU A 17 -34.59 -5.34 -0.57
C LEU A 17 -33.50 -4.68 -1.43
N VAL A 18 -33.06 -3.47 -1.07
CA VAL A 18 -32.04 -2.72 -1.85
C VAL A 18 -30.90 -2.10 -1.02
N VAL A 19 -30.87 -2.22 0.32
CA VAL A 19 -29.87 -1.48 1.13
C VAL A 19 -28.64 -2.32 1.56
N VAL A 20 -28.58 -3.63 1.29
CA VAL A 20 -27.47 -4.50 1.75
C VAL A 20 -26.55 -4.94 0.59
N ALA A 21 -26.21 -4.03 -0.32
CA ALA A 21 -25.22 -4.30 -1.38
C ALA A 21 -24.06 -3.29 -1.44
N ALA A 22 -24.12 -2.20 -0.68
CA ALA A 22 -23.11 -1.13 -0.73
C ALA A 22 -21.97 -1.29 0.30
N PHE A 23 -22.03 -2.25 1.21
CA PHE A 23 -21.10 -2.34 2.35
C PHE A 23 -19.89 -3.28 2.13
N GLN A 24 -19.74 -3.88 0.95
CA GLN A 24 -18.69 -4.89 0.70
C GLN A 24 -17.53 -4.42 -0.17
N LEU A 25 -17.43 -3.12 -0.50
CA LEU A 25 -16.20 -2.53 -1.05
C LEU A 25 -15.32 -2.01 0.09
N ALA A 26 -14.95 -2.89 1.02
CA ALA A 26 -13.81 -2.61 1.89
C ALA A 26 -12.54 -2.94 1.09
N PRO A 27 -11.61 -1.98 0.84
CA PRO A 27 -10.33 -2.31 0.26
C PRO A 27 -9.61 -3.29 1.21
N ALA A 28 -9.18 -4.43 0.66
CA ALA A 28 -8.44 -5.43 1.43
C ALA A 28 -7.22 -4.76 2.10
N PRO A 29 -6.91 -5.06 3.36
CA PRO A 29 -5.70 -4.56 3.99
C PRO A 29 -4.51 -5.07 3.17
N ALA A 30 -3.73 -4.15 2.61
CA ALA A 30 -2.46 -4.48 1.98
C ALA A 30 -1.64 -5.28 2.99
N ASN A 31 -1.42 -6.56 2.69
CA ASN A 31 -0.65 -7.44 3.56
C ASN A 31 0.72 -6.80 3.78
N ALA A 32 1.08 -6.51 5.03
CA ALA A 32 2.37 -5.90 5.38
C ALA A 32 3.59 -6.75 4.96
N ALA A 33 3.35 -7.99 4.49
CA ALA A 33 4.35 -8.87 3.90
C ALA A 33 4.86 -8.37 2.53
N ASP A 34 4.10 -7.53 1.82
CA ASP A 34 4.41 -7.09 0.46
C ASP A 34 4.93 -5.63 0.38
N ALA A 35 4.97 -4.91 1.51
CA ALA A 35 5.45 -3.54 1.54
C ALA A 35 6.99 -3.47 1.50
N TRP A 36 7.52 -2.60 0.64
CA TRP A 36 8.96 -2.32 0.58
C TRP A 36 9.35 -1.21 1.54
N PHE A 37 10.54 -1.34 2.10
CA PHE A 37 11.16 -0.37 3.00
C PHE A 37 12.59 -0.09 2.57
N LEU A 38 13.11 1.03 3.01
CA LEU A 38 14.53 1.35 2.93
C LEU A 38 15.20 0.91 4.22
N MET A 39 16.18 0.02 4.11
CA MET A 39 17.04 -0.36 5.22
C MET A 39 18.28 0.52 5.23
N GLY A 40 18.50 1.20 6.34
CA GLY A 40 19.74 1.91 6.62
C GLY A 40 20.85 0.97 7.06
N ARG A 41 22.07 1.49 7.12
CA ARG A 41 23.28 0.68 7.37
C ARG A 41 23.29 0.03 8.76
N HIS A 42 22.58 0.61 9.74
CA HIS A 42 22.50 0.10 11.10
C HIS A 42 21.24 -0.75 11.34
N GLY A 43 20.53 -1.13 10.26
CA GLY A 43 19.33 -1.97 10.30
C GLY A 43 18.03 -1.20 10.56
N GLU A 44 18.09 0.14 10.58
CA GLU A 44 16.90 0.97 10.68
C GLU A 44 16.04 0.85 9.42
N CYS A 45 14.75 0.68 9.60
CA CYS A 45 13.79 0.61 8.50
C CYS A 45 13.04 1.92 8.37
N ALA A 46 12.91 2.38 7.13
CA ALA A 46 12.19 3.59 6.81
C ALA A 46 11.24 3.40 5.63
N PRO A 47 10.14 4.16 5.58
CA PRO A 47 9.25 4.18 4.42
C PRO A 47 10.00 4.61 3.14
N VAL A 48 9.64 4.02 2.00
CA VAL A 48 10.21 4.37 0.68
C VAL A 48 9.98 5.84 0.35
N GLU A 49 8.88 6.41 0.85
CA GLU A 49 8.48 7.79 0.73
C GLU A 49 9.56 8.77 1.23
N MET A 50 10.46 8.35 2.14
CA MET A 50 11.58 9.18 2.57
C MET A 50 12.52 9.60 1.42
N LEU A 51 12.51 8.88 0.30
CA LEU A 51 13.25 9.25 -0.90
C LEU A 51 12.81 10.61 -1.46
N HIS A 52 11.58 11.08 -1.18
CA HIS A 52 11.12 12.42 -1.57
C HIS A 52 12.03 13.53 -1.03
N ARG A 53 12.74 13.29 0.09
CA ARG A 53 13.71 14.25 0.62
C ARG A 53 14.93 14.46 -0.28
N LYS A 54 15.31 13.44 -1.06
CA LYS A 54 16.42 13.51 -2.02
C LYS A 54 15.95 13.73 -3.45
N PHE A 55 14.75 13.25 -3.76
CA PHE A 55 14.10 13.34 -5.07
C PHE A 55 12.72 13.97 -4.90
N PRO A 56 12.59 15.31 -4.84
CA PRO A 56 11.31 15.97 -4.57
C PRO A 56 10.19 15.62 -5.57
N ASP A 57 10.59 15.22 -6.77
CA ASP A 57 9.78 14.87 -7.93
C ASP A 57 9.68 13.35 -8.17
N LEU A 58 9.92 12.55 -7.13
CA LEU A 58 9.91 11.08 -7.16
C LEU A 58 8.58 10.49 -7.65
N GLY A 59 7.45 11.14 -7.35
CA GLY A 59 6.12 10.63 -7.67
C GLY A 59 5.77 9.39 -6.85
N GLN A 60 5.03 8.45 -7.44
CA GLN A 60 4.49 7.26 -6.74
C GLN A 60 5.46 6.07 -6.76
N VAL A 61 6.72 6.29 -6.37
CA VAL A 61 7.67 5.18 -6.18
C VAL A 61 7.36 4.46 -4.87
N ALA A 62 7.13 3.16 -4.96
CA ALA A 62 6.78 2.31 -3.82
C ALA A 62 7.68 1.06 -3.68
N ASP A 63 8.45 0.73 -4.71
CA ASP A 63 9.22 -0.52 -4.83
C ASP A 63 10.51 -0.28 -5.64
N PRO A 64 11.49 -1.20 -5.64
CA PRO A 64 12.73 -1.02 -6.39
C PRO A 64 12.51 -0.85 -7.90
N ASP A 65 11.55 -1.56 -8.52
CA ASP A 65 11.30 -1.49 -9.96
C ASP A 65 10.76 -0.12 -10.40
N THR A 66 9.81 0.43 -9.66
CA THR A 66 9.28 1.79 -9.85
C THR A 66 10.37 2.83 -9.67
N PHE A 67 11.27 2.65 -8.68
CA PHE A 67 12.43 3.53 -8.52
C PHE A 67 13.41 3.44 -9.69
N LEU A 68 13.70 2.24 -10.20
CA LEU A 68 14.58 2.07 -11.36
C LEU A 68 14.01 2.74 -12.61
N ARG A 69 12.70 2.64 -12.84
CA ARG A 69 12.02 3.37 -13.92
C ARG A 69 12.13 4.88 -13.74
N PHE A 70 11.93 5.38 -12.52
CA PHE A 70 12.14 6.80 -12.20
C PHE A 70 13.58 7.23 -12.51
N ALA A 71 14.58 6.49 -12.04
CA ALA A 71 15.99 6.81 -12.25
C ALA A 71 16.34 6.82 -13.74
N ALA A 72 15.87 5.84 -14.51
CA ALA A 72 16.04 5.80 -15.96
C ALA A 72 15.38 7.00 -16.66
N ALA A 73 14.16 7.38 -16.27
CA ALA A 73 13.47 8.55 -16.82
C ALA A 73 14.18 9.88 -16.50
N LYS A 74 14.96 9.91 -15.41
CA LYS A 74 15.84 11.03 -15.05
C LYS A 74 17.21 11.01 -15.73
N GLY A 75 17.51 9.98 -16.53
CA GLY A 75 18.82 9.80 -17.15
C GLY A 75 19.93 9.47 -16.16
N LEU A 76 19.59 8.93 -14.98
CA LEU A 76 20.56 8.55 -13.96
C LEU A 76 21.16 7.17 -14.26
N ALA A 77 22.48 7.06 -14.18
CA ALA A 77 23.15 5.77 -14.20
C ALA A 77 22.85 5.00 -12.92
N VAL A 78 22.18 3.85 -13.05
CA VAL A 78 21.74 3.03 -11.91
C VAL A 78 22.19 1.58 -12.06
N HIS A 79 22.62 0.99 -10.94
CA HIS A 79 22.94 -0.42 -10.84
C HIS A 79 22.07 -1.07 -9.78
N SER A 80 21.40 -2.16 -10.12
CA SER A 80 20.58 -2.94 -9.19
C SER A 80 21.09 -4.37 -9.07
N ARG A 81 21.03 -4.93 -7.86
CA ARG A 81 21.32 -6.34 -7.62
C ARG A 81 20.39 -6.92 -6.55
N PRO A 82 19.72 -8.06 -6.81
CA PRO A 82 18.98 -8.77 -5.79
C PRO A 82 19.92 -9.39 -4.76
N LEU A 83 19.51 -9.40 -3.50
CA LEU A 83 20.23 -10.00 -2.38
C LEU A 83 19.33 -11.05 -1.73
N ALA A 84 19.93 -12.16 -1.29
CA ALA A 84 19.24 -13.17 -0.52
C ALA A 84 19.03 -12.64 0.92
N LEU A 85 17.78 -12.64 1.38
CA LEU A 85 17.41 -12.26 2.75
C LEU A 85 16.55 -13.37 3.36
N ALA A 86 16.86 -13.77 4.59
CA ALA A 86 16.03 -14.73 5.30
C ALA A 86 14.70 -14.04 5.71
N GLY A 87 13.58 -14.58 5.22
CA GLY A 87 12.24 -14.07 5.57
C GLY A 87 11.80 -12.83 4.79
N GLY A 88 12.38 -12.57 3.62
CA GLY A 88 11.99 -11.45 2.75
C GLY A 88 12.78 -11.37 1.45
N SER A 89 12.56 -10.29 0.70
CA SER A 89 13.37 -9.94 -0.48
C SER A 89 14.21 -8.72 -0.18
N ALA A 90 15.37 -8.61 -0.82
CA ALA A 90 16.23 -7.45 -0.74
C ALA A 90 16.78 -7.09 -2.13
N VAL A 91 16.82 -5.80 -2.43
CA VAL A 91 17.40 -5.27 -3.67
C VAL A 91 18.29 -4.09 -3.32
N GLU A 92 19.58 -4.22 -3.63
CA GLU A 92 20.52 -3.12 -3.56
C GLU A 92 20.42 -2.30 -4.85
N VAL A 93 20.25 -0.98 -4.72
CA VAL A 93 20.23 -0.03 -5.84
C VAL A 93 21.30 1.04 -5.60
N ARG A 94 22.20 1.24 -6.56
CA ARG A 94 23.28 2.23 -6.50
C ARG A 94 23.15 3.24 -7.63
N ILE A 95 23.33 4.52 -7.31
CA ILE A 95 23.43 5.62 -8.26
C ILE A 95 24.81 6.27 -8.03
N PRO A 96 25.86 5.81 -8.73
CA PRO A 96 27.24 6.20 -8.46
C PRO A 96 27.47 7.71 -8.52
N ASP A 97 26.93 8.36 -9.55
CA ASP A 97 27.08 9.81 -9.78
C ASP A 97 26.49 10.66 -8.65
N GLN A 98 25.59 10.07 -7.86
CA GLN A 98 24.90 10.72 -6.75
C GLN A 98 25.44 10.27 -5.38
N GLY A 99 26.48 9.45 -5.36
CA GLY A 99 27.01 8.82 -4.15
C GLY A 99 25.96 8.05 -3.34
N LEU A 100 24.91 7.56 -4.01
CA LEU A 100 23.75 6.99 -3.34
C LEU A 100 23.74 5.47 -3.43
N ALA A 101 23.57 4.81 -2.29
CA ALA A 101 23.29 3.39 -2.19
C ALA A 101 22.02 3.21 -1.35
N LEU A 102 21.03 2.54 -1.93
CA LEU A 102 19.75 2.22 -1.32
C LEU A 102 19.64 0.71 -1.16
N LEU A 103 19.07 0.28 -0.05
CA LEU A 103 18.73 -1.12 0.18
C LEU A 103 17.23 -1.22 0.39
N PHE A 104 16.53 -1.70 -0.64
CA PHE A 104 15.11 -1.99 -0.58
C PHE A 104 14.91 -3.37 0.02
N VAL A 105 14.00 -3.52 0.99
CA VAL A 105 13.69 -4.80 1.62
C VAL A 105 12.19 -5.01 1.82
N THR A 106 11.72 -6.24 1.72
CA THR A 106 10.37 -6.67 2.12
C THR A 106 10.43 -7.56 3.36
N GLY A 107 9.34 -7.59 4.14
CA GLY A 107 9.16 -8.57 5.22
C GLY A 107 10.23 -8.53 6.32
N GLY A 108 10.21 -9.53 7.21
CA GLY A 108 11.22 -9.78 8.24
C GLY A 108 11.67 -8.56 9.07
N PRO A 109 12.90 -8.04 8.87
CA PRO A 109 13.51 -6.99 9.69
C PRO A 109 12.72 -5.67 9.74
N CYS A 110 11.89 -5.39 8.73
CA CYS A 110 11.14 -4.12 8.66
C CYS A 110 9.65 -4.23 8.95
N ALA A 111 9.08 -5.44 8.90
CA ALA A 111 7.65 -5.66 9.12
C ALA A 111 7.17 -5.27 10.54
N GLY A 112 8.07 -5.25 11.52
CA GLY A 112 7.76 -4.84 12.91
C GLY A 112 7.75 -3.32 13.16
N GLY A 113 8.43 -2.52 12.32
CA GLY A 113 8.63 -1.08 12.56
C GLY A 113 7.54 -0.18 11.97
N ALA A 114 6.98 -0.55 10.81
CA ALA A 114 5.94 0.22 10.13
C ALA A 114 4.58 0.16 10.86
N ALA A 115 4.26 -0.99 11.48
CA ALA A 115 3.04 -1.16 12.25
C ALA A 115 3.00 -0.30 13.54
N ALA A 116 4.16 0.13 14.06
CA ALA A 116 4.24 0.90 15.31
C ALA A 116 3.96 2.41 15.13
N ARG A 117 4.19 2.97 13.93
CA ARG A 117 3.96 4.41 13.68
C ARG A 117 2.52 4.77 13.31
N HIS A 118 1.74 3.84 12.76
CA HIS A 118 0.35 4.13 12.37
C HIS A 118 -0.66 4.04 13.52
N ARG A 119 -0.25 3.59 14.72
CA ARG A 119 -1.13 3.46 15.90
C ARG A 119 -1.28 4.77 16.71
N ASN A 120 -0.39 5.75 16.52
CA ASN A 120 -0.37 6.97 17.33
C ASN A 120 -1.01 8.20 16.67
N GLU A 121 -1.80 8.02 15.61
CA GLU A 121 -2.48 9.12 14.90
C GLU A 121 -4.02 9.04 15.04
N GLY A 122 -4.50 8.50 16.17
CA GLY A 122 -5.94 8.32 16.45
C GLY A 122 -6.34 8.58 17.91
N ALA A 123 -5.56 9.38 18.65
CA ALA A 123 -5.90 9.76 20.02
C ALA A 123 -5.66 11.26 20.24
N ARG A 124 -6.52 12.10 19.63
CA ARG A 124 -6.85 13.44 20.12
C ARG A 124 -8.31 13.75 19.82
#